data_AF-A0A5C2RZH0-F1
#
_entry.id   AF-A0A5C2RZH0-F1
#
_cell.length_a   1.000
_cell.length_b   1.000
_cell.length_c   1.000
_cell.angle_alpha   90.00
_cell.angle_beta   90.00
_cell.angle_gamma   90.00
#
_symmetry.space_group_name_H-M   'P 1'
#
loop_
_entity.id
_entity.type
_entity.pdbx_description
1 polymer ?
#
loop_
_entity_poly.entity_id
_entity_poly.type
_entity_poly.pdbx_seq_one_letter_code
_entity_poly.pdbx_strand_id
1 'polypeptide(L)'
;MYVEVCKIVSNLPREQALQRVCHLLRIPNTATRSGLRRIHPQLHVFSNTLLCLYDQAVDWEEWEVCDTVGSIWTIMMFCADAVLCLALMKDGVLLRLLHQANKILPTVVLPFLALLARYGDDADRTAIIRSLTALLQVGWDPSLSYHPENVEPFLVTLCHCIGIADFWDVATAEPRLPEGLSVTFIAEVALSALAKPDASYGLIIHALPILIVCAKSSPPEETMLPTRILQFLASLLQSNDIALRSVAVWVFYGILDVGRGSTPRCVSSRGTVELLPSTAQVALWDAPPDHVRTYTLMLRNILWQVSIDGDYYKVAVGMAHVLLNGPFVFTEDDFREFKEGSVTLAGHDSWFSLLPEAVEAIKGREDPSHRNMADVLTLEHLARVGTSDAAATFARAVLERNPGHAYAYVTLCEHSADREEALQVARKGLRLPHLTRIPEAATVCFCYRAVFGQGAKTPSPVSAFGLALRTAGGPRLRRRTV
;
A
#
# COMPACT_ATOMS: atom_id res chain seq x y z
N MET A 1 -1.64 -11.21 -46.72
CA MET A 1 -1.65 -10.36 -45.50
C MET A 1 -0.24 -10.19 -44.95
N TYR A 2 0.43 -11.27 -44.52
CA TYR A 2 1.80 -11.20 -43.97
C TYR A 2 2.80 -10.40 -44.84
N VAL A 3 2.93 -10.75 -46.13
CA VAL A 3 3.80 -10.05 -47.08
C VAL A 3 3.53 -8.53 -47.15
N GLU A 4 2.26 -8.13 -47.01
CA GLU A 4 1.88 -6.72 -47.02
C GLU A 4 2.30 -6.02 -45.72
N VAL A 5 2.19 -6.71 -44.58
CA VAL A 5 2.68 -6.22 -43.29
C VAL A 5 4.20 -6.03 -43.34
N CYS A 6 4.96 -7.01 -43.85
CA CYS A 6 6.41 -6.87 -44.03
C CYS A 6 6.76 -5.64 -44.88
N LYS A 7 6.10 -5.46 -46.03
CA LYS A 7 6.31 -4.28 -46.87
C LYS A 7 6.00 -2.97 -46.13
N ILE A 8 4.95 -2.92 -45.33
CA ILE A 8 4.60 -1.72 -44.55
C ILE A 8 5.68 -1.43 -43.51
N VAL A 9 6.11 -2.45 -42.76
CA VAL A 9 7.09 -2.33 -41.67
C VAL A 9 8.46 -1.93 -42.21
N SER A 10 8.97 -2.58 -43.25
CA SER A 10 10.31 -2.29 -43.78
C SER A 10 10.44 -0.96 -44.53
N ASN A 11 9.32 -0.34 -44.95
CA ASN A 11 9.34 0.89 -45.77
C ASN A 11 8.90 2.15 -45.01
N LEU A 12 8.40 2.04 -43.77
CA LEU A 12 7.86 3.18 -43.04
C LEU A 12 8.52 3.31 -41.66
N PRO A 13 8.64 4.54 -41.12
CA PRO A 13 8.97 4.74 -39.72
C PRO A 13 7.99 3.99 -38.81
N ARG A 14 8.49 3.45 -37.70
CA ARG A 14 7.74 2.58 -36.77
C ARG A 14 6.32 3.08 -36.43
N GLU A 15 6.18 4.36 -36.11
CA GLU A 15 4.87 4.95 -35.78
C GLU A 15 3.88 4.93 -36.96
N GLN A 16 4.38 5.19 -38.17
CA GLN A 16 3.57 5.16 -39.40
C GLN A 16 3.25 3.72 -39.80
N ALA A 17 4.21 2.80 -39.69
CA ALA A 17 4.02 1.37 -39.92
C ALA A 17 2.93 0.83 -39.01
N LEU A 18 3.01 1.10 -37.71
CA LEU A 18 2.03 0.73 -36.70
C LEU A 18 0.61 1.20 -37.07
N GLN A 19 0.44 2.49 -37.40
CA GLN A 19 -0.87 3.02 -37.80
C GLN A 19 -1.39 2.36 -39.08
N ARG A 20 -0.51 2.12 -40.06
CA ARG A 20 -0.88 1.53 -41.34
C ARG A 20 -1.24 0.05 -41.21
N VAL A 21 -0.52 -0.71 -40.38
CA VAL A 21 -0.85 -2.11 -40.05
C VAL A 21 -2.17 -2.18 -39.29
N CYS A 22 -2.42 -1.33 -38.29
CA CYS A 22 -3.72 -1.26 -37.62
C CYS A 22 -4.87 -1.01 -38.61
N HIS A 23 -4.66 -0.10 -39.57
CA HIS A 23 -5.64 0.17 -40.62
C HIS A 23 -5.86 -1.03 -41.55
N LEU A 24 -4.78 -1.70 -41.98
CA LEU A 24 -4.83 -2.90 -42.80
C LEU A 24 -5.61 -4.03 -42.11
N LEU A 25 -5.36 -4.22 -40.81
CA LEU A 25 -6.04 -5.22 -39.98
C LEU A 25 -7.43 -4.79 -39.50
N ARG A 26 -7.86 -3.56 -39.85
CA ARG A 26 -9.13 -2.95 -39.43
C ARG A 26 -9.30 -2.89 -37.91
N ILE A 27 -8.19 -2.79 -37.18
CA ILE A 27 -8.19 -2.59 -35.73
C ILE A 27 -8.64 -1.14 -35.47
N PRO A 28 -9.78 -0.93 -34.77
CA PRO A 28 -10.29 0.41 -34.55
C PRO A 28 -9.41 1.15 -33.54
N ASN A 29 -9.48 2.49 -33.56
CA ASN A 29 -8.72 3.32 -32.62
C ASN A 29 -9.15 3.08 -31.17
N THR A 30 -8.31 2.37 -30.43
CA THR A 30 -8.56 1.88 -29.07
C THR A 30 -8.52 3.02 -28.03
N ALA A 31 -7.87 4.14 -28.36
CA ALA A 31 -7.89 5.35 -27.54
C ALA A 31 -9.30 5.99 -27.44
N THR A 32 -10.27 5.53 -28.25
CA THR A 32 -11.66 6.00 -28.23
C THR A 32 -12.60 4.96 -27.63
N ARG A 33 -13.61 5.42 -26.86
CA ARG A 33 -14.67 4.55 -26.31
C ARG A 33 -15.40 3.75 -27.40
N SER A 34 -15.62 4.36 -28.57
CA SER A 34 -16.23 3.70 -29.73
C SER A 34 -15.35 2.60 -30.31
N GLY A 35 -14.03 2.80 -30.36
CA GLY A 35 -13.11 1.77 -30.83
C GLY A 35 -13.03 0.60 -29.87
N LEU A 36 -12.99 0.86 -28.56
CA LEU A 36 -13.06 -0.18 -27.55
C LEU A 36 -14.30 -1.07 -27.66
N ARG A 37 -15.48 -0.44 -27.79
CA ARG A 37 -16.75 -1.16 -28.00
C ARG A 37 -16.74 -2.04 -29.25
N ARG A 38 -15.99 -1.66 -30.29
CA ARG A 38 -15.87 -2.44 -31.53
C ARG A 38 -14.87 -3.59 -31.41
N ILE A 39 -13.83 -3.46 -30.59
CA ILE A 39 -12.85 -4.54 -30.36
C ILE A 39 -13.44 -5.69 -29.58
N HIS A 40 -14.16 -5.41 -28.49
CA HIS A 40 -14.71 -6.44 -27.60
C HIS A 40 -15.35 -7.65 -28.32
N PRO A 41 -16.33 -7.47 -29.24
CA PRO A 41 -16.96 -8.61 -29.91
C PRO A 41 -16.04 -9.33 -30.92
N GLN A 42 -14.98 -8.68 -31.39
CA GLN A 42 -14.06 -9.19 -32.40
C GLN A 42 -12.68 -9.56 -31.84
N LEU A 43 -12.52 -9.52 -30.52
CA LEU A 43 -11.22 -9.66 -29.87
C LEU A 43 -10.51 -10.94 -30.29
N HIS A 44 -11.21 -12.07 -30.25
CA HIS A 44 -10.65 -13.36 -30.64
C HIS A 44 -10.16 -13.37 -32.09
N VAL A 45 -10.87 -12.68 -33.01
CA VAL A 45 -10.47 -12.58 -34.42
C VAL A 45 -9.16 -11.79 -34.54
N PHE A 46 -9.09 -10.63 -33.90
CA PHE A 46 -7.89 -9.79 -33.92
C PHE A 46 -6.71 -10.47 -33.23
N SER A 47 -6.95 -11.09 -32.07
CA SER A 47 -5.97 -11.86 -31.30
C SER A 47 -5.36 -12.97 -32.15
N ASN A 48 -6.19 -13.85 -32.71
CA ASN A 48 -5.73 -14.95 -33.57
C ASN A 48 -4.99 -14.46 -34.81
N THR A 49 -5.47 -13.37 -35.43
CA THR A 49 -4.81 -12.78 -36.60
C THR A 49 -3.41 -12.27 -36.25
N LEU A 50 -3.28 -11.54 -35.14
CA LEU A 50 -2.00 -11.03 -34.66
C LEU A 50 -1.07 -12.16 -34.22
N LEU A 51 -1.60 -13.20 -33.57
CA LEU A 51 -0.85 -14.40 -33.21
C LEU A 51 -0.27 -15.11 -34.43
N CYS A 52 -1.08 -15.35 -35.47
CA CYS A 52 -0.58 -15.94 -36.72
C CYS A 52 0.50 -15.09 -37.39
N LEU A 53 0.34 -13.76 -37.40
CA LEU A 53 1.36 -12.85 -37.94
C LEU A 53 2.65 -12.89 -37.13
N TYR A 54 2.54 -12.90 -35.80
CA TYR A 54 3.68 -12.97 -34.90
C TYR A 54 4.44 -14.29 -35.05
N ASP A 55 3.74 -15.42 -35.04
CA ASP A 55 4.35 -16.74 -35.19
C ASP A 55 5.09 -16.87 -36.52
N GLN A 56 4.46 -16.41 -37.60
CA GLN A 56 5.10 -16.39 -38.91
C GLN A 56 6.34 -15.46 -38.96
N ALA A 57 6.30 -14.33 -38.25
CA ALA A 57 7.44 -13.43 -38.15
C ALA A 57 8.59 -14.02 -37.32
N VAL A 58 8.26 -14.75 -36.24
CA VAL A 58 9.25 -15.48 -35.44
C VAL A 58 9.92 -16.58 -36.27
N ASP A 59 9.14 -17.36 -37.02
CA ASP A 59 9.66 -18.43 -37.88
C ASP A 59 10.63 -17.91 -38.95
N TRP A 60 10.44 -16.66 -39.40
CA TRP A 60 11.25 -16.03 -40.43
C TRP A 60 12.28 -15.04 -39.86
N GLU A 61 12.38 -14.94 -38.54
CA GLU A 61 13.27 -14.01 -37.82
C GLU A 61 13.07 -12.53 -38.19
N GLU A 62 11.85 -12.13 -38.55
CA GLU A 62 11.46 -10.77 -38.92
C GLU A 62 11.11 -9.93 -37.68
N TRP A 63 12.13 -9.61 -36.86
CA TRP A 63 11.94 -9.00 -35.54
C TRP A 63 11.22 -7.65 -35.56
N GLU A 64 11.38 -6.83 -36.61
CA GLU A 64 10.65 -5.56 -36.75
C GLU A 64 9.13 -5.77 -36.87
N VAL A 65 8.71 -6.88 -37.49
CA VAL A 65 7.31 -7.28 -37.58
C VAL A 65 6.82 -7.75 -36.22
N CYS A 66 7.62 -8.55 -35.50
CA CYS A 66 7.34 -8.94 -34.11
C CYS A 66 7.16 -7.71 -33.20
N ASP A 67 8.05 -6.72 -33.30
CA ASP A 67 7.97 -5.45 -32.55
C ASP A 67 6.71 -4.67 -32.90
N THR A 68 6.34 -4.62 -34.18
CA THR A 68 5.13 -3.94 -34.64
C THR A 68 3.89 -4.63 -34.09
N VAL A 69 3.81 -5.96 -34.17
CA VAL A 69 2.69 -6.74 -33.62
C VAL A 69 2.61 -6.59 -32.10
N GLY A 70 3.74 -6.68 -31.40
CA GLY A 70 3.79 -6.45 -29.96
C GLY A 70 3.35 -5.04 -29.57
N SER A 71 3.72 -4.03 -30.36
CA SER A 71 3.26 -2.65 -30.17
C SER A 71 1.75 -2.52 -30.37
N ILE A 72 1.16 -3.24 -31.34
CA ILE A 72 -0.29 -3.30 -31.54
C ILE A 72 -0.98 -3.93 -30.33
N TRP A 73 -0.50 -5.08 -29.84
CA TRP A 73 -1.06 -5.68 -28.64
C TRP A 73 -0.99 -4.74 -27.45
N THR A 74 0.15 -4.08 -27.29
CA THR A 74 0.38 -3.09 -26.25
C THR A 74 -0.63 -1.96 -26.33
N ILE A 75 -0.93 -1.41 -27.52
CA ILE A 75 -1.97 -0.39 -27.73
C ILE A 75 -3.38 -0.92 -27.47
N MET A 76 -3.66 -2.16 -27.88
CA MET A 76 -4.94 -2.81 -27.59
C MET A 76 -5.12 -2.98 -26.07
N MET A 77 -4.08 -3.40 -25.36
CA MET A 77 -4.07 -3.63 -23.91
C MET A 77 -3.93 -2.35 -23.07
N PHE A 78 -3.37 -1.27 -23.62
CA PHE A 78 -3.30 0.03 -22.93
C PHE A 78 -4.65 0.73 -22.84
N CYS A 79 -5.67 0.18 -23.47
CA CYS A 79 -7.02 0.52 -23.10
C CYS A 79 -7.26 -0.05 -21.72
N ALA A 80 -7.66 0.79 -20.78
CA ALA A 80 -7.82 0.49 -19.35
C ALA A 80 -8.90 -0.58 -19.02
N ASP A 81 -9.13 -1.53 -19.91
CA ASP A 81 -10.08 -2.62 -19.85
C ASP A 81 -9.37 -3.90 -19.40
N ALA A 82 -9.51 -4.21 -18.11
CA ALA A 82 -8.95 -5.42 -17.53
C ALA A 82 -9.49 -6.70 -18.19
N VAL A 83 -10.72 -6.68 -18.73
CA VAL A 83 -11.33 -7.85 -19.38
C VAL A 83 -10.59 -8.17 -20.69
N LEU A 84 -10.24 -7.13 -21.44
CA LEU A 84 -9.47 -7.26 -22.68
C LEU A 84 -8.08 -7.86 -22.42
N CYS A 85 -7.37 -7.36 -21.41
CA CYS A 85 -6.06 -7.89 -21.00
C CYS A 85 -6.15 -9.36 -20.58
N LEU A 86 -7.14 -9.71 -19.74
CA LEU A 86 -7.35 -11.09 -19.28
C LEU A 86 -7.66 -12.05 -20.43
N ALA A 87 -8.45 -11.62 -21.42
CA ALA A 87 -8.76 -12.43 -22.59
C ALA A 87 -7.52 -12.67 -23.46
N LEU A 88 -6.70 -11.64 -23.70
CA LEU A 88 -5.45 -11.80 -24.45
C LEU A 88 -4.43 -12.71 -23.73
N MET A 89 -4.39 -12.69 -22.39
CA MET A 89 -3.56 -13.64 -21.63
C MET A 89 -4.00 -15.09 -21.86
N LYS A 90 -5.31 -15.34 -21.84
CA LYS A 90 -5.88 -16.69 -22.07
C LYS A 90 -5.60 -17.22 -23.47
N ASP A 91 -5.43 -16.34 -24.46
CA ASP A 91 -5.05 -16.71 -25.83
C ASP A 91 -3.56 -17.07 -25.97
N GLY A 92 -2.78 -17.06 -24.88
CA GLY A 92 -1.39 -17.50 -24.86
C GLY A 92 -0.37 -16.45 -25.33
N VAL A 93 -0.77 -15.19 -25.47
CA VAL A 93 0.11 -14.09 -25.93
C VAL A 93 1.30 -13.91 -24.99
N LEU A 94 1.10 -14.04 -23.66
CA LEU A 94 2.17 -13.93 -22.66
C LEU A 94 3.31 -14.91 -22.93
N LEU A 95 2.99 -16.21 -23.10
CA LEU A 95 4.00 -17.25 -23.29
C LEU A 95 4.85 -17.03 -24.54
N ARG A 96 4.20 -16.62 -25.65
CA ARG A 96 4.87 -16.34 -26.92
C ARG A 96 5.80 -15.14 -26.85
N LEU A 97 5.40 -14.08 -26.15
CA LEU A 97 6.25 -12.92 -25.95
C LEU A 97 7.43 -13.28 -25.04
N LEU A 98 7.19 -13.94 -23.91
CA LEU A 98 8.25 -14.32 -22.97
C LEU A 98 9.32 -15.19 -23.63
N HIS A 99 8.91 -16.10 -24.51
CA HIS A 99 9.84 -16.98 -25.22
C HIS A 99 10.80 -16.24 -26.17
N GLN A 100 10.40 -15.08 -26.70
CA GLN A 100 11.19 -14.27 -27.65
C GLN A 100 11.63 -12.93 -27.07
N ALA A 101 11.45 -12.69 -25.76
CA ALA A 101 11.63 -11.38 -25.15
C ALA A 101 13.07 -10.84 -25.25
N ASN A 102 14.08 -11.71 -25.39
CA ASN A 102 15.47 -11.32 -25.61
C ASN A 102 15.78 -10.86 -27.04
N LYS A 103 14.88 -11.11 -28.00
CA LYS A 103 15.04 -10.74 -29.41
C LYS A 103 14.17 -9.55 -29.83
N ILE A 104 13.20 -9.19 -29.00
CA ILE A 104 12.24 -8.09 -29.22
C ILE A 104 12.73 -6.84 -28.50
N LEU A 105 12.39 -5.66 -29.03
CA LEU A 105 12.78 -4.40 -28.42
C LEU A 105 12.24 -4.27 -26.98
N PRO A 106 13.06 -3.83 -26.01
CA PRO A 106 12.61 -3.58 -24.64
C PRO A 106 11.44 -2.60 -24.56
N THR A 107 11.39 -1.63 -25.48
CA THR A 107 10.30 -0.63 -25.62
C THR A 107 8.95 -1.25 -25.98
N VAL A 108 8.92 -2.51 -26.41
CA VAL A 108 7.69 -3.30 -26.63
C VAL A 108 7.44 -4.23 -25.46
N VAL A 109 8.46 -4.99 -25.07
CA VAL A 109 8.34 -6.05 -24.06
C VAL A 109 7.95 -5.47 -22.70
N LEU A 110 8.63 -4.42 -22.24
CA LEU A 110 8.43 -3.90 -20.89
C LEU A 110 7.04 -3.29 -20.65
N PRO A 111 6.51 -2.41 -21.53
CA PRO A 111 5.13 -1.93 -21.40
C PRO A 111 4.10 -3.06 -21.38
N PHE A 112 4.34 -4.10 -22.18
CA PHE A 112 3.47 -5.26 -22.24
C PHE A 112 3.51 -6.06 -20.93
N LEU A 113 4.70 -6.40 -20.43
CA LEU A 113 4.85 -7.09 -19.14
C LEU A 113 4.28 -6.27 -17.98
N ALA A 114 4.39 -4.94 -18.01
CA ALA A 114 3.82 -4.07 -17.00
C ALA A 114 2.29 -4.16 -16.95
N LEU A 115 1.64 -4.24 -18.12
CA LEU A 115 0.19 -4.44 -18.22
C LEU A 115 -0.21 -5.83 -17.76
N LEU A 116 0.53 -6.85 -18.18
CA LEU A 116 0.27 -8.23 -17.79
C LEU A 116 0.46 -8.46 -16.28
N ALA A 117 1.52 -7.95 -15.68
CA ALA A 117 1.74 -8.06 -14.24
C ALA A 117 0.61 -7.40 -13.43
N ARG A 118 0.07 -6.29 -13.93
CA ARG A 118 -1.04 -5.57 -13.28
C ARG A 118 -2.34 -6.36 -13.28
N TYR A 119 -2.68 -7.02 -14.38
CA TYR A 119 -3.98 -7.70 -14.54
C TYR A 119 -3.93 -9.22 -14.40
N GLY A 120 -2.75 -9.82 -14.52
CA GLY A 120 -2.51 -11.25 -14.42
C GLY A 120 -2.76 -11.77 -13.02
N ASP A 121 -3.02 -13.06 -12.94
CA ASP A 121 -3.08 -13.76 -11.66
C ASP A 121 -1.67 -14.05 -11.12
N ASP A 122 -1.58 -14.74 -9.99
CA ASP A 122 -0.31 -15.03 -9.35
C ASP A 122 0.56 -16.01 -10.17
N ALA A 123 -0.05 -16.88 -10.99
CA ALA A 123 0.69 -17.77 -11.88
C ALA A 123 1.31 -16.98 -13.05
N ASP A 124 0.55 -16.06 -13.65
CA ASP A 124 1.04 -15.17 -14.70
C ASP A 124 2.19 -14.30 -14.18
N ARG A 125 2.02 -13.66 -13.03
CA ARG A 125 3.05 -12.81 -12.41
C ARG A 125 4.31 -13.59 -12.05
N THR A 126 4.16 -14.86 -11.63
CA THR A 126 5.28 -15.77 -11.37
C THR A 126 6.03 -16.15 -12.65
N ALA A 127 5.32 -16.40 -13.76
CA ALA A 127 5.95 -16.63 -15.05
C ALA A 127 6.70 -15.38 -15.53
N ILE A 128 6.08 -14.20 -15.42
CA ILE A 128 6.68 -12.91 -15.80
C ILE A 128 7.98 -12.66 -15.03
N ILE A 129 7.97 -12.80 -13.70
CA ILE A 129 9.16 -12.50 -12.91
C ILE A 129 10.30 -13.49 -13.17
N ARG A 130 10.01 -14.78 -13.36
CA ARG A 130 11.03 -15.78 -13.73
C ARG A 130 11.67 -15.45 -15.07
N SER A 131 10.86 -15.11 -16.08
CA SER A 131 11.37 -14.71 -17.38
C SER A 131 12.15 -13.40 -17.32
N LEU A 132 11.68 -12.42 -16.54
CA LEU A 132 12.40 -11.16 -16.34
C LEU A 132 13.77 -11.40 -15.72
N THR A 133 13.86 -12.24 -14.69
CA THR A 133 15.15 -12.65 -14.10
C THR A 133 16.05 -13.33 -15.12
N ALA A 134 15.51 -14.27 -15.92
CA ALA A 134 16.30 -14.95 -16.95
C ALA A 134 16.84 -13.98 -18.01
N LEU A 135 16.04 -12.97 -18.39
CA LEU A 135 16.48 -11.90 -19.29
C LEU A 135 17.64 -11.11 -18.68
N LEU A 136 17.51 -10.67 -17.42
CA LEU A 136 18.57 -9.93 -16.73
C LEU A 136 19.88 -10.75 -16.66
N GLN A 137 19.79 -12.06 -16.45
CA GLN A 137 20.96 -12.96 -16.38
C GLN A 137 21.70 -13.11 -17.72
N VAL A 138 20.99 -13.02 -18.86
CA VAL A 138 21.63 -13.06 -20.19
C VAL A 138 22.16 -11.69 -20.65
N GLY A 139 22.29 -10.73 -19.73
CA GLY A 139 22.84 -9.40 -19.99
C GLY A 139 21.82 -8.41 -20.55
N TRP A 140 20.51 -8.71 -20.44
CA TRP A 140 19.49 -7.73 -20.75
C TRP A 140 19.50 -6.66 -19.67
N ASP A 141 20.01 -5.48 -19.98
CA ASP A 141 20.05 -4.38 -19.02
C ASP A 141 18.98 -3.33 -19.39
N PRO A 142 17.83 -3.31 -18.67
CA PRO A 142 16.78 -2.33 -18.91
C PRO A 142 17.22 -0.89 -18.58
N SER A 143 18.23 -0.71 -17.72
CA SER A 143 18.81 0.61 -17.40
C SER A 143 19.79 1.12 -18.47
N LEU A 144 20.43 0.20 -19.22
CA LEU A 144 21.26 0.53 -20.39
C LEU A 144 20.48 0.54 -21.71
N SER A 145 19.24 0.04 -21.74
CA SER A 145 18.37 0.26 -22.89
C SER A 145 18.18 1.77 -23.06
N TYR A 146 18.58 2.31 -24.22
CA TYR A 146 18.84 3.73 -24.55
C TYR A 146 17.70 4.75 -24.29
N HIS A 147 16.65 4.33 -23.60
CA HIS A 147 15.33 4.93 -23.60
C HIS A 147 14.82 5.05 -22.15
N PRO A 148 14.84 6.26 -21.55
CA PRO A 148 14.35 6.48 -20.19
C PRO A 148 12.89 6.06 -20.00
N GLU A 149 12.12 5.95 -21.08
CA GLU A 149 10.74 5.43 -21.09
C GLU A 149 10.61 3.96 -20.65
N ASN A 150 11.68 3.16 -20.65
CA ASN A 150 11.64 1.74 -20.27
C ASN A 150 11.68 1.50 -18.76
N VAL A 151 12.21 2.45 -18.00
CA VAL A 151 12.42 2.29 -16.55
C VAL A 151 11.10 2.22 -15.80
N GLU A 152 10.12 3.05 -16.15
CA GLU A 152 8.81 3.02 -15.49
C GLU A 152 8.08 1.68 -15.71
N PRO A 153 7.88 1.19 -16.94
CA PRO A 153 7.30 -0.13 -17.17
C PRO A 153 8.05 -1.29 -16.48
N PHE A 154 9.38 -1.23 -16.42
CA PHE A 154 10.16 -2.21 -15.67
C PHE A 154 9.84 -2.21 -14.19
N LEU A 155 9.86 -1.03 -13.54
CA LEU A 155 9.49 -0.90 -12.13
C LEU A 155 8.03 -1.24 -11.88
N VAL A 156 7.11 -0.89 -12.79
CA VAL A 156 5.71 -1.31 -12.69
C VAL A 156 5.60 -2.84 -12.70
N THR A 157 6.28 -3.50 -13.64
CA THR A 157 6.31 -4.97 -13.73
C THR A 157 6.81 -5.58 -12.43
N LEU A 158 7.97 -5.14 -11.95
CA LEU A 158 8.55 -5.63 -10.70
C LEU A 158 7.62 -5.41 -9.50
N CYS A 159 7.05 -4.22 -9.37
CA CYS A 159 6.18 -3.86 -8.25
C CYS A 159 4.99 -4.83 -8.15
N HIS A 160 4.32 -5.10 -9.28
CA HIS A 160 3.16 -6.00 -9.32
C HIS A 160 3.53 -7.48 -9.20
N CYS A 161 4.79 -7.87 -9.45
CA CYS A 161 5.26 -9.25 -9.33
C CYS A 161 5.91 -9.60 -7.97
N ILE A 162 6.59 -8.65 -7.31
CA ILE A 162 7.33 -8.90 -6.07
C ILE A 162 6.39 -9.15 -4.86
N GLY A 163 5.11 -8.75 -4.97
CA GLY A 163 4.10 -8.92 -3.92
C GLY A 163 3.33 -10.25 -3.93
N ILE A 164 3.71 -11.24 -4.72
CA ILE A 164 3.04 -12.56 -4.76
C ILE A 164 3.35 -13.32 -3.46
N ALA A 165 2.37 -14.05 -2.92
CA ALA A 165 2.47 -14.79 -1.66
C ALA A 165 3.68 -15.73 -1.61
N ASP A 166 4.07 -16.33 -2.74
CA ASP A 166 5.24 -17.22 -2.86
C ASP A 166 6.58 -16.54 -2.55
N PHE A 167 6.63 -15.21 -2.61
CA PHE A 167 7.81 -14.41 -2.28
C PHE A 167 7.78 -13.88 -0.83
N TRP A 168 6.82 -14.34 -0.04
CA TRP A 168 6.77 -14.06 1.40
C TRP A 168 6.99 -15.36 2.14
N ASP A 169 8.04 -15.42 2.95
CA ASP A 169 8.19 -16.54 3.87
C ASP A 169 7.08 -16.45 4.92
N VAL A 170 6.13 -17.38 4.89
CA VAL A 170 4.99 -17.38 5.82
C VAL A 170 5.44 -17.52 7.27
N ALA A 171 6.59 -18.16 7.52
CA ALA A 171 7.13 -18.36 8.86
C ALA A 171 7.82 -17.10 9.40
N THR A 172 8.58 -16.38 8.56
CA THR A 172 9.33 -15.19 9.00
C THR A 172 8.61 -13.87 8.68
N ALA A 173 7.59 -13.90 7.82
CA ALA A 173 6.96 -12.73 7.21
C ALA A 173 7.96 -11.82 6.47
N GLU A 174 9.11 -12.34 6.06
CA GLU A 174 10.13 -11.58 5.34
C GLU A 174 9.92 -11.70 3.82
N PRO A 175 9.98 -10.57 3.09
CA PRO A 175 9.94 -10.61 1.64
C PRO A 175 11.26 -11.19 1.11
N ARG A 176 11.16 -12.15 0.19
CA ARG A 176 12.28 -12.72 -0.55
C ARG A 176 12.14 -12.37 -2.01
N LEU A 177 13.16 -11.71 -2.56
CA LEU A 177 13.25 -11.56 -4.00
C LEU A 177 13.50 -12.92 -4.67
N PRO A 178 12.98 -13.13 -5.89
CA PRO A 178 13.30 -14.32 -6.67
C PRO A 178 14.82 -14.50 -6.81
N GLU A 179 15.27 -15.75 -6.77
CA GLU A 179 16.68 -16.09 -7.02
C GLU A 179 17.15 -15.48 -8.35
N GLY A 180 18.36 -14.92 -8.37
CA GLY A 180 18.94 -14.26 -9.54
C GLY A 180 18.57 -12.78 -9.69
N LEU A 181 17.65 -12.25 -8.87
CA LEU A 181 17.28 -10.84 -8.89
C LEU A 181 17.98 -10.09 -7.73
N SER A 182 18.98 -9.27 -8.05
CA SER A 182 19.76 -8.54 -7.04
C SER A 182 18.96 -7.41 -6.39
N VAL A 183 18.90 -7.41 -5.04
CA VAL A 183 18.34 -6.32 -4.22
C VAL A 183 18.98 -4.99 -4.58
N THR A 184 20.32 -4.97 -4.63
CA THR A 184 21.11 -3.78 -4.95
C THR A 184 20.79 -3.23 -6.34
N PHE A 185 20.76 -4.09 -7.36
CA PHE A 185 20.41 -3.67 -8.72
C PHE A 185 19.03 -3.00 -8.78
N ILE A 186 18.00 -3.63 -8.23
CA ILE A 186 16.63 -3.10 -8.27
C ILE A 186 16.54 -1.77 -7.52
N ALA A 187 17.15 -1.69 -6.34
CA ALA A 187 17.12 -0.49 -5.52
C ALA A 187 17.83 0.67 -6.21
N GLU A 188 18.98 0.44 -6.85
CA GLU A 188 19.68 1.48 -7.61
C GLU A 188 18.89 1.93 -8.84
N VAL A 189 18.24 1.02 -9.56
CA VAL A 189 17.35 1.39 -10.68
C VAL A 189 16.19 2.27 -10.19
N ALA A 190 15.54 1.88 -9.08
CA ALA A 190 14.44 2.65 -8.51
C ALA A 190 14.89 4.03 -7.97
N LEU A 191 15.99 4.08 -7.20
CA LEU A 191 16.54 5.34 -6.68
C LEU A 191 16.99 6.27 -7.81
N SER A 192 17.67 5.74 -8.84
CA SER A 192 18.13 6.51 -9.99
C SER A 192 16.95 7.07 -10.80
N ALA A 193 15.87 6.30 -10.92
CA ALA A 193 14.65 6.75 -11.58
C ALA A 193 13.94 7.86 -10.80
N LEU A 194 13.89 7.74 -9.48
CA LEU A 194 13.29 8.71 -8.56
C LEU A 194 14.11 9.99 -8.40
N ALA A 195 15.43 9.92 -8.63
CA ALA A 195 16.30 11.09 -8.59
C ALA A 195 16.05 12.06 -9.77
N LYS A 196 15.34 11.63 -10.81
CA LYS A 196 15.01 12.47 -11.96
C LYS A 196 13.92 13.49 -11.59
N PRO A 197 14.10 14.78 -11.93
CA PRO A 197 13.14 15.83 -11.57
C PRO A 197 11.78 15.70 -12.27
N ASP A 198 11.74 14.95 -13.37
CA ASP A 198 10.55 14.67 -14.17
C ASP A 198 9.95 13.28 -13.89
N ALA A 199 10.35 12.62 -12.78
CA ALA A 199 9.80 11.34 -12.36
C ALA A 199 8.26 11.41 -12.34
N SER A 200 7.64 10.54 -13.14
CA SER A 200 6.18 10.51 -13.24
C SER A 200 5.56 10.06 -11.92
N TYR A 201 4.34 10.50 -11.65
CA TYR A 201 3.59 9.99 -10.50
C TYR A 201 3.44 8.46 -10.56
N GLY A 202 3.23 7.91 -11.77
CA GLY A 202 3.17 6.47 -12.00
C GLY A 202 4.45 5.77 -11.56
N LEU A 203 5.61 6.31 -11.91
CA LEU A 203 6.91 5.80 -11.48
C LEU A 203 7.05 5.85 -9.96
N ILE A 204 6.77 7.01 -9.35
CA ILE A 204 6.90 7.20 -7.90
C ILE A 204 6.08 6.15 -7.15
N ILE A 205 4.81 5.96 -7.55
CA ILE A 205 3.94 5.07 -6.80
C ILE A 205 4.32 3.58 -6.93
N HIS A 206 5.02 3.17 -7.98
CA HIS A 206 5.47 1.78 -8.14
C HIS A 206 6.88 1.56 -7.59
N ALA A 207 7.73 2.59 -7.58
CA ALA A 207 9.10 2.51 -7.06
C ALA A 207 9.12 2.42 -5.52
N LEU A 208 8.20 3.10 -4.82
CA LEU A 208 8.20 3.09 -3.34
C LEU A 208 8.03 1.69 -2.74
N PRO A 209 7.02 0.88 -3.11
CA PRO A 209 6.89 -0.47 -2.57
C PRO A 209 8.13 -1.35 -2.85
N ILE A 210 8.77 -1.16 -4.00
CA ILE A 210 10.01 -1.86 -4.36
C ILE A 210 11.13 -1.50 -3.39
N LEU A 211 11.37 -0.20 -3.16
CA LEU A 211 12.40 0.26 -2.23
C LEU A 211 12.18 -0.28 -0.81
N ILE A 212 10.93 -0.35 -0.37
CA ILE A 212 10.59 -0.91 0.95
C ILE A 212 10.96 -2.38 1.03
N VAL A 213 10.62 -3.16 0.00
CA VAL A 213 11.02 -4.57 -0.08
C VAL A 213 12.54 -4.68 -0.10
N CYS A 214 13.24 -3.88 -0.92
CA CYS A 214 14.70 -3.88 -0.96
C CYS A 214 15.33 -3.58 0.40
N ALA A 215 14.85 -2.56 1.12
CA ALA A 215 15.36 -2.23 2.46
C ALA A 215 15.16 -3.36 3.47
N LYS A 216 14.07 -4.13 3.34
CA LYS A 216 13.78 -5.29 4.21
C LYS A 216 14.55 -6.54 3.81
N SER A 217 14.83 -6.72 2.53
CA SER A 217 15.53 -7.90 1.98
C SER A 217 17.05 -7.73 1.92
N SER A 218 17.60 -6.57 2.28
CA SER A 218 19.05 -6.35 2.31
C SER A 218 19.72 -7.23 3.37
N PRO A 219 20.87 -7.86 3.05
CA PRO A 219 21.66 -8.60 4.03
C PRO A 219 22.07 -7.71 5.22
N PRO A 220 22.15 -8.26 6.44
CA PRO A 220 22.53 -7.48 7.62
C PRO A 220 23.94 -6.89 7.54
N GLU A 221 24.83 -7.48 6.73
CA GLU A 221 26.17 -6.96 6.48
C GLU A 221 26.17 -5.72 5.56
N GLU A 222 25.14 -5.55 4.72
CA GLU A 222 25.02 -4.45 3.78
C GLU A 222 24.29 -3.26 4.43
N THR A 223 25.05 -2.32 4.99
CA THR A 223 24.49 -1.15 5.70
C THR A 223 24.22 0.05 4.78
N MET A 224 25.00 0.21 3.71
CA MET A 224 24.96 1.41 2.87
C MET A 224 23.66 1.55 2.09
N LEU A 225 23.22 0.48 1.42
CA LEU A 225 22.03 0.52 0.56
C LEU A 225 20.74 0.75 1.37
N PRO A 226 20.45 -0.02 2.45
CA PRO A 226 19.32 0.27 3.33
C PRO A 226 19.34 1.69 3.87
N THR A 227 20.51 2.20 4.26
CA THR A 227 20.65 3.57 4.76
C THR A 227 20.22 4.59 3.71
N ARG A 228 20.65 4.44 2.46
CA ARG A 228 20.24 5.33 1.35
C ARG A 228 18.74 5.26 1.09
N ILE A 229 18.16 4.06 1.09
CA ILE A 229 16.72 3.87 0.91
C ILE A 229 15.95 4.54 2.06
N LEU A 230 16.35 4.29 3.31
CA LEU A 230 15.70 4.85 4.49
C LEU A 230 15.84 6.38 4.54
N GLN A 231 16.99 6.94 4.16
CA GLN A 231 17.16 8.40 4.03
C GLN A 231 16.21 8.99 2.98
N PHE A 232 16.09 8.34 1.82
CA PHE A 232 15.13 8.75 0.81
C PHE A 232 13.69 8.70 1.34
N LEU A 233 13.30 7.60 1.99
CA LEU A 233 11.96 7.47 2.57
C LEU A 233 11.71 8.47 3.71
N ALA A 234 12.72 8.77 4.53
CA ALA A 234 12.65 9.81 5.55
C ALA A 234 12.41 11.19 4.95
N SER A 235 13.00 11.50 3.79
CA SER A 235 12.76 12.77 3.09
C SER A 235 11.29 12.91 2.65
N LEU A 236 10.61 11.80 2.34
CA LEU A 236 9.19 11.82 1.98
C LEU A 236 8.28 12.22 3.14
N LEU A 237 8.72 12.12 4.40
CA LEU A 237 7.99 12.65 5.56
C LEU A 237 7.82 14.17 5.49
N GLN A 238 8.70 14.85 4.73
CA GLN A 238 8.64 16.30 4.49
C GLN A 238 7.86 16.66 3.21
N SER A 239 7.33 15.69 2.48
CA SER A 239 6.56 15.93 1.27
C SER A 239 5.25 16.66 1.57
N ASN A 240 4.85 17.59 0.70
CA ASN A 240 3.51 18.20 0.75
C ASN A 240 2.41 17.22 0.30
N ASP A 241 2.78 16.10 -0.33
CA ASP A 241 1.84 15.04 -0.69
C ASP A 241 1.58 14.13 0.52
N ILE A 242 0.35 14.21 1.06
CA ILE A 242 -0.08 13.42 2.22
C ILE A 242 0.12 11.92 2.00
N ALA A 243 -0.12 11.41 0.80
CA ALA A 243 -0.01 9.99 0.52
C ALA A 243 1.45 9.55 0.52
N LEU A 244 2.38 10.34 -0.03
CA LEU A 244 3.81 10.03 0.08
C LEU A 244 4.29 10.04 1.54
N ARG A 245 3.84 11.01 2.35
CA ARG A 245 4.13 11.02 3.80
C ARG A 245 3.60 9.78 4.50
N SER A 246 2.37 9.37 4.16
CA SER A 246 1.71 8.21 4.73
C SER A 246 2.48 6.92 4.45
N VAL A 247 2.97 6.76 3.22
CA VAL A 247 3.85 5.64 2.83
C VAL A 247 5.09 5.63 3.71
N ALA A 248 5.78 6.77 3.82
CA ALA A 248 6.99 6.87 4.60
C ALA A 248 6.76 6.52 6.08
N VAL A 249 5.72 7.07 6.70
CA VAL A 249 5.32 6.73 8.07
C VAL A 249 5.11 5.23 8.20
N TRP A 250 4.32 4.61 7.32
CA TRP A 250 4.05 3.18 7.36
C TRP A 250 5.32 2.33 7.30
N VAL A 251 6.31 2.75 6.50
CA VAL A 251 7.59 2.04 6.42
C VAL A 251 8.35 2.08 7.73
N PHE A 252 8.49 3.25 8.34
CA PHE A 252 9.20 3.37 9.61
C PHE A 252 8.48 2.63 10.74
N TYR A 253 7.14 2.60 10.72
CA TYR A 253 6.37 1.76 11.64
C TYR A 253 6.61 0.26 11.39
N GLY A 254 6.64 -0.17 10.13
CA GLY A 254 6.69 -1.59 9.76
C GLY A 254 8.10 -2.21 9.62
N ILE A 255 9.17 -1.42 9.56
CA ILE A 255 10.56 -1.91 9.55
C ILE A 255 11.08 -2.11 10.98
N LEU A 256 10.70 -1.24 11.91
CA LEU A 256 11.15 -1.31 13.32
C LEU A 256 10.66 -2.56 14.07
N ASP A 257 9.67 -3.27 13.54
CA ASP A 257 9.09 -4.46 14.16
C ASP A 257 9.90 -5.75 13.91
N VAL A 258 10.73 -5.81 12.86
CA VAL A 258 11.38 -7.06 12.38
C VAL A 258 12.58 -7.49 13.24
N GLY A 259 13.21 -6.57 13.98
CA GLY A 259 14.40 -6.87 14.81
C GLY A 259 14.13 -7.59 16.14
N ARG A 260 12.89 -7.97 16.44
CA ARG A 260 12.53 -8.51 17.75
C ARG A 260 12.35 -10.02 17.70
N GLY A 261 13.40 -10.73 18.09
CA GLY A 261 13.39 -12.17 18.29
C GLY A 261 12.18 -12.60 19.13
N SER A 262 11.27 -13.32 18.48
CA SER A 262 10.45 -14.42 19.01
C SER A 262 10.02 -14.34 20.48
N THR A 263 9.60 -13.17 20.95
CA THR A 263 8.58 -13.14 21.99
C THR A 263 7.26 -13.43 21.28
N PRO A 264 6.42 -14.35 21.80
CA PRO A 264 5.17 -14.72 21.18
C PRO A 264 4.42 -13.43 20.88
N ARG A 265 4.12 -13.25 19.59
CA ARG A 265 3.45 -12.09 19.01
C ARG A 265 2.24 -11.75 19.88
N CYS A 266 2.42 -10.87 20.86
CA CYS A 266 1.33 -10.12 21.44
C CYS A 266 1.03 -9.04 20.40
N VAL A 267 0.55 -9.48 19.23
CA VAL A 267 -0.23 -8.61 18.37
C VAL A 267 -1.44 -8.31 19.22
N SER A 268 -1.35 -7.24 20.01
CA SER A 268 -2.51 -6.64 20.63
C SER A 268 -3.42 -6.25 19.47
N SER A 269 -4.33 -7.15 19.11
CA SER A 269 -5.43 -6.93 18.17
C SER A 269 -6.47 -5.94 18.71
N ARG A 270 -6.07 -5.11 19.68
CA ARG A 270 -6.93 -4.48 20.67
C ARG A 270 -6.48 -3.03 20.86
N GLY A 271 -7.14 -2.08 20.20
CA GLY A 271 -7.16 -0.66 20.60
C GLY A 271 -6.58 0.36 19.61
N THR A 272 -7.25 1.51 19.56
CA THR A 272 -7.03 2.69 18.70
C THR A 272 -5.87 3.59 19.08
N VAL A 273 -5.28 3.34 20.24
CA VAL A 273 -4.02 3.93 20.68
C VAL A 273 -3.04 2.77 20.78
N GLU A 274 -2.14 2.65 19.81
CA GLU A 274 -1.03 1.69 19.88
C GLU A 274 -0.24 2.03 21.15
N LEU A 275 -0.48 1.26 22.23
CA LEU A 275 0.44 1.15 23.33
C LEU A 275 1.74 0.70 22.69
N LEU A 276 2.76 1.57 22.68
CA LEU A 276 4.09 1.20 22.22
C LEU A 276 4.47 -0.15 22.87
N PRO A 277 4.73 -1.21 22.08
CA PRO A 277 4.84 -2.55 22.62
C PRO A 277 6.00 -2.68 23.63
N SER A 278 5.66 -2.90 24.90
CA SER A 278 6.53 -3.22 26.04
C SER A 278 7.65 -2.22 26.39
N THR A 279 7.99 -2.17 27.68
CA THR A 279 9.14 -1.45 28.26
C THR A 279 10.43 -1.61 27.49
N ALA A 280 10.64 -2.74 26.81
CA ALA A 280 11.86 -2.97 26.06
C ALA A 280 11.93 -2.21 24.71
N GLN A 281 10.83 -1.69 24.13
CA GLN A 281 10.92 -0.83 22.92
C GLN A 281 11.17 0.61 23.34
N VAL A 282 10.59 1.00 24.46
CA VAL A 282 10.79 2.30 25.08
C VAL A 282 12.18 2.41 25.70
N ALA A 283 12.75 1.31 26.20
CA ALA A 283 14.14 1.22 26.64
C ALA A 283 15.15 1.34 25.47
N LEU A 284 14.70 1.12 24.23
CA LEU A 284 15.52 1.36 23.03
C LEU A 284 15.53 2.84 22.62
N TRP A 285 14.59 3.63 23.14
CA TRP A 285 14.61 5.07 22.96
C TRP A 285 15.45 5.66 24.09
N ASP A 286 16.55 6.33 23.74
CA ASP A 286 17.38 7.04 24.73
C ASP A 286 16.52 8.03 25.57
N ALA A 287 15.44 8.55 24.98
CA ALA A 287 14.29 9.13 25.69
C ALA A 287 13.03 9.12 24.79
N PRO A 288 11.82 8.83 25.31
CA PRO A 288 10.59 9.04 24.56
C PRO A 288 10.38 10.52 24.22
N PRO A 289 9.76 10.84 23.06
CA PRO A 289 9.46 12.22 22.71
C PRO A 289 8.67 12.91 23.83
N ASP A 290 8.96 14.19 24.09
CA ASP A 290 8.41 14.93 25.24
C ASP A 290 6.89 14.81 25.36
N HIS A 291 6.16 14.87 24.24
CA HIS A 291 4.71 14.74 24.23
C HIS A 291 4.24 13.36 24.72
N VAL A 292 4.86 12.25 24.28
CA VAL A 292 4.54 10.89 24.74
C VAL A 292 4.80 10.77 26.24
N ARG A 293 5.92 11.33 26.69
CA ARG A 293 6.29 11.38 28.12
C ARG A 293 5.25 12.15 28.93
N THR A 294 4.80 13.31 28.44
CA THR A 294 3.75 14.11 29.11
C THR A 294 2.48 13.30 29.32
N TYR A 295 1.93 12.68 28.28
CA TYR A 295 0.67 11.94 28.40
C TYR A 295 0.82 10.64 29.21
N THR A 296 1.99 10.01 29.17
CA THR A 296 2.33 8.88 30.05
C THR A 296 2.30 9.27 31.53
N LEU A 297 2.92 10.40 31.88
CA LEU A 297 2.89 10.91 33.24
C LEU A 297 1.49 11.34 33.67
N MET A 298 0.70 11.92 32.76
CA MET A 298 -0.70 12.26 33.04
C MET A 298 -1.54 11.01 33.35
N LEU A 299 -1.40 9.94 32.56
CA LEU A 299 -2.07 8.66 32.84
C LEU A 299 -1.69 8.12 34.23
N ARG A 300 -0.38 8.03 34.53
CA ARG A 300 0.10 7.57 35.85
C ARG A 300 -0.48 8.40 36.98
N ASN A 301 -0.53 9.73 36.82
CA ASN A 301 -1.12 10.61 37.83
C ASN A 301 -2.63 10.33 38.00
N ILE A 302 -3.38 10.12 36.92
CA ILE A 302 -4.81 9.81 37.03
C ILE A 302 -5.02 8.48 37.75
N LEU A 303 -4.23 7.45 37.43
CA LEU A 303 -4.30 6.13 38.08
C LEU A 303 -3.90 6.20 39.56
N TRP A 304 -2.88 7.00 39.89
CA TRP A 304 -2.50 7.28 41.27
C TRP A 304 -3.62 8.01 42.04
N GLN A 305 -4.27 9.01 41.44
CA GLN A 305 -5.34 9.74 42.12
C GLN A 305 -6.55 8.85 42.43
N VAL A 306 -7.02 8.05 41.47
CA VAL A 306 -8.15 7.14 41.71
C VAL A 306 -7.82 6.06 42.72
N SER A 307 -6.54 5.67 42.84
CA SER A 307 -6.12 4.71 43.86
C SER A 307 -6.31 5.26 45.29
N ILE A 308 -6.24 6.59 45.44
CA ILE A 308 -6.42 7.32 46.71
C ILE A 308 -7.89 7.68 46.95
N ASP A 309 -8.54 8.35 46.00
CA ASP A 309 -9.84 9.00 46.22
C ASP A 309 -11.04 8.23 45.65
N GLY A 310 -10.81 7.25 44.78
CA GLY A 310 -11.86 6.49 44.10
C GLY A 310 -12.77 7.32 43.18
N ASP A 311 -12.33 8.51 42.75
CA ASP A 311 -13.13 9.41 41.93
C ASP A 311 -13.09 9.03 40.44
N TYR A 312 -14.00 8.14 40.05
CA TYR A 312 -14.15 7.69 38.67
C TYR A 312 -14.54 8.83 37.69
N TYR A 313 -15.10 9.94 38.16
CA TYR A 313 -15.39 11.08 37.30
C TYR A 313 -14.10 11.79 36.86
N LYS A 314 -13.14 11.98 37.78
CA LYS A 314 -11.80 12.50 37.45
C LYS A 314 -11.07 11.56 36.49
N VAL A 315 -11.20 10.25 36.69
CA VAL A 315 -10.67 9.25 35.75
C VAL A 315 -11.26 9.48 34.37
N ALA A 316 -12.59 9.58 34.26
CA ALA A 316 -13.26 9.73 32.97
C ALA A 316 -12.76 10.95 32.18
N VAL A 317 -12.73 12.13 32.82
CA VAL A 317 -12.29 13.37 32.19
C VAL A 317 -10.80 13.29 31.82
N GLY A 318 -9.96 12.81 32.73
CA GLY A 318 -8.53 12.68 32.52
C GLY A 318 -8.20 11.71 31.39
N MET A 319 -8.85 10.54 31.35
CA MET A 319 -8.58 9.53 30.33
C MET A 319 -9.11 9.91 28.95
N ALA A 320 -10.28 10.54 28.87
CA ALA A 320 -10.76 11.08 27.60
C ALA A 320 -9.78 12.13 27.05
N HIS A 321 -9.21 12.96 27.92
CA HIS A 321 -8.18 13.93 27.51
C HIS A 321 -6.90 13.24 27.01
N VAL A 322 -6.37 12.25 27.74
CA VAL A 322 -5.16 11.51 27.33
C VAL A 322 -5.38 10.83 25.97
N LEU A 323 -6.49 10.10 25.80
CA LEU A 323 -6.80 9.36 24.56
C LEU A 323 -6.96 10.27 23.34
N LEU A 324 -7.52 11.47 23.51
CA LEU A 324 -7.73 12.42 22.40
C LEU A 324 -6.47 13.18 21.98
N ASN A 325 -5.48 13.30 22.87
CA ASN A 325 -4.37 14.24 22.70
C ASN A 325 -2.99 13.58 22.56
N GLY A 326 -2.82 12.32 22.96
CA GLY A 326 -1.49 11.72 23.11
C GLY A 326 -1.44 10.21 22.98
N PRO A 327 -0.47 9.62 22.25
CA PRO A 327 -0.07 8.27 22.59
C PRO A 327 0.62 8.32 23.95
N PHE A 328 0.53 7.23 24.69
CA PHE A 328 1.22 7.05 25.95
C PHE A 328 1.82 5.65 26.01
N VAL A 329 2.86 5.51 26.82
CA VAL A 329 3.50 4.24 27.11
C VAL A 329 2.97 3.75 28.44
N PHE A 330 2.39 2.56 28.47
CA PHE A 330 1.90 1.98 29.70
C PHE A 330 2.04 0.47 29.66
N THR A 331 2.51 -0.12 30.76
CA THR A 331 2.60 -1.56 30.93
C THR A 331 1.66 -2.04 32.03
N GLU A 332 1.23 -3.30 31.97
CA GLU A 332 0.40 -3.87 33.04
C GLU A 332 1.15 -3.89 34.39
N ASP A 333 2.48 -3.92 34.38
CA ASP A 333 3.30 -3.79 35.58
C ASP A 333 3.15 -2.40 36.23
N ASP A 334 3.03 -1.34 35.43
CA ASP A 334 2.74 0.00 35.94
C ASP A 334 1.37 0.04 36.64
N PHE A 335 0.36 -0.69 36.12
CA PHE A 335 -0.94 -0.78 36.78
C PHE A 335 -0.89 -1.51 38.12
N ARG A 336 -0.10 -2.58 38.17
CA ARG A 336 0.06 -3.41 39.38
C ARG A 336 0.63 -2.60 40.55
N GLU A 337 1.55 -1.67 40.29
CA GLU A 337 2.09 -0.75 41.30
C GLU A 337 0.96 0.07 41.97
N PHE A 338 -0.03 0.52 41.21
CA PHE A 338 -1.18 1.27 41.75
C PHE A 338 -2.20 0.38 42.45
N LYS A 339 -2.34 -0.88 42.00
CA LYS A 339 -3.25 -1.87 42.59
C LYS A 339 -2.75 -2.37 43.94
N GLU A 340 -1.44 -2.59 44.11
CA GLU A 340 -0.80 -3.04 45.34
C GLU A 340 -0.82 -1.94 46.42
N GLY A 341 -1.99 -1.70 47.00
CA GLY A 341 -2.21 -0.67 48.03
C GLY A 341 -3.58 0.01 47.98
N SER A 342 -4.37 -0.24 46.93
CA SER A 342 -5.67 0.41 46.74
C SER A 342 -6.84 -0.57 46.81
N VAL A 343 -7.76 -0.32 47.74
CA VAL A 343 -9.03 -1.06 47.83
C VAL A 343 -9.91 -0.77 46.60
N THR A 344 -9.86 0.45 46.08
CA THR A 344 -10.63 0.90 44.91
C THR A 344 -10.24 0.11 43.65
N LEU A 345 -8.95 -0.18 43.48
CA LEU A 345 -8.43 -0.86 42.29
C LEU A 345 -8.41 -2.39 42.43
N ALA A 346 -8.80 -2.94 43.59
CA ALA A 346 -8.68 -4.38 43.86
C ALA A 346 -9.48 -5.26 42.87
N GLY A 347 -10.60 -4.76 42.35
CA GLY A 347 -11.45 -5.46 41.36
C GLY A 347 -11.05 -5.28 39.89
N HIS A 348 -9.96 -4.54 39.63
CA HIS A 348 -9.52 -4.18 38.28
C HIS A 348 -8.20 -4.86 37.96
N ASP A 349 -8.09 -5.48 36.80
CA ASP A 349 -6.88 -6.19 36.37
C ASP A 349 -6.02 -5.39 35.39
N SER A 350 -6.54 -4.26 34.91
CA SER A 350 -5.87 -3.36 33.97
C SER A 350 -6.45 -1.95 34.07
N TRP A 351 -5.79 -0.95 33.48
CA TRP A 351 -6.35 0.41 33.46
C TRP A 351 -7.64 0.52 32.65
N PHE A 352 -7.79 -0.27 31.58
CA PHE A 352 -8.96 -0.20 30.71
C PHE A 352 -10.20 -0.89 31.29
N SER A 353 -10.05 -1.68 32.36
CA SER A 353 -11.18 -2.21 33.11
C SER A 353 -11.87 -1.15 33.97
N LEU A 354 -11.24 0.01 34.21
CA LEU A 354 -11.84 1.16 34.91
C LEU A 354 -12.80 1.98 34.04
N LEU A 355 -12.76 1.78 32.72
CA LEU A 355 -13.49 2.61 31.76
C LEU A 355 -15.02 2.50 31.88
N PRO A 356 -15.64 1.33 32.12
CA PRO A 356 -17.08 1.24 32.34
C PRO A 356 -17.57 2.10 33.51
N GLU A 357 -16.90 2.02 34.67
CA GLU A 357 -17.25 2.83 35.85
C GLU A 357 -17.03 4.32 35.60
N ALA A 358 -15.94 4.67 34.90
CA ALA A 358 -15.67 6.04 34.48
C ALA A 358 -16.77 6.58 33.53
N VAL A 359 -17.23 5.76 32.59
CA VAL A 359 -18.33 6.09 31.66
C VAL A 359 -19.64 6.34 32.42
N GLU A 360 -19.97 5.51 33.40
CA GLU A 360 -21.19 5.69 34.19
C GLU A 360 -21.09 6.92 35.10
N ALA A 361 -19.94 7.15 35.72
CA ALA A 361 -19.68 8.33 36.54
C ALA A 361 -19.82 9.64 35.75
N ILE A 362 -19.33 9.68 34.51
CA ILE A 362 -19.39 10.90 33.69
C ILE A 362 -20.80 11.16 33.10
N LYS A 363 -21.54 10.10 32.76
CA LYS A 363 -22.95 10.19 32.31
C LYS A 363 -23.87 10.71 33.42
N GLY A 364 -23.63 10.31 34.68
CA GLY A 364 -24.44 10.74 35.83
C GLY A 364 -24.40 12.24 36.13
N ARG A 365 -23.51 13.01 35.48
CA ARG A 365 -23.42 14.48 35.63
C ARG A 365 -24.35 15.25 34.69
N GLU A 366 -24.98 14.58 33.72
CA GLU A 366 -25.94 15.16 32.76
C GLU A 366 -25.42 16.37 31.94
N ASP A 367 -24.10 16.58 31.88
CA ASP A 367 -23.49 17.63 31.05
C ASP A 367 -23.39 17.17 29.57
N PRO A 368 -23.95 17.92 28.61
CA PRO A 368 -23.84 17.59 27.18
C PRO A 368 -22.41 17.45 26.67
N SER A 369 -21.45 18.19 27.24
CA SER A 369 -20.03 18.12 26.86
C SER A 369 -19.38 16.80 27.25
N HIS A 370 -19.88 16.13 28.29
CA HIS A 370 -19.39 14.82 28.74
C HIS A 370 -19.79 13.68 27.82
N ARG A 371 -20.79 13.86 26.97
CA ARG A 371 -21.25 12.82 26.05
C ARG A 371 -20.15 12.36 25.10
N ASN A 372 -19.40 13.30 24.52
CA ASN A 372 -18.28 12.97 23.63
C ASN A 372 -17.15 12.25 24.38
N MET A 373 -16.87 12.65 25.62
CA MET A 373 -15.87 11.98 26.45
C MET A 373 -16.30 10.53 26.76
N ALA A 374 -17.56 10.33 27.15
CA ALA A 374 -18.12 8.99 27.38
C ALA A 374 -18.06 8.12 26.12
N ASP A 375 -18.33 8.69 24.94
CA ASP A 375 -18.22 8.00 23.66
C ASP A 375 -16.75 7.56 23.38
N VAL A 376 -15.74 8.42 23.64
CA VAL A 376 -14.31 8.06 23.53
C VAL A 376 -13.95 6.89 24.47
N LEU A 377 -14.33 6.97 25.73
CA LEU A 377 -14.01 5.92 26.72
C LEU A 377 -14.69 4.58 26.37
N THR A 378 -15.94 4.64 25.91
CA THR A 378 -16.69 3.44 25.49
C THR A 378 -16.05 2.82 24.25
N LEU A 379 -15.65 3.62 23.26
CA LEU A 379 -14.94 3.15 22.07
C LEU A 379 -13.62 2.47 22.44
N GLU A 380 -12.82 3.06 23.33
CA GLU A 380 -11.55 2.47 23.76
C GLU A 380 -11.78 1.16 24.53
N HIS A 381 -12.75 1.11 25.44
CA HIS A 381 -13.09 -0.14 26.15
C HIS A 381 -13.52 -1.26 25.18
N LEU A 382 -14.41 -0.94 24.23
CA LEU A 382 -14.85 -1.90 23.22
C LEU A 382 -13.71 -2.34 22.29
N ALA A 383 -12.82 -1.43 21.91
CA ALA A 383 -11.64 -1.74 21.10
C ALA A 383 -10.66 -2.67 21.84
N ARG A 384 -10.57 -2.56 23.17
CA ARG A 384 -9.67 -3.37 24.01
C ARG A 384 -10.25 -4.70 24.46
N VAL A 385 -11.52 -4.77 24.80
CA VAL A 385 -12.13 -5.95 25.45
C VAL A 385 -13.25 -6.56 24.62
N GLY A 386 -13.91 -5.76 23.79
CA GLY A 386 -15.04 -6.18 22.96
C GLY A 386 -14.63 -6.94 21.69
N THR A 387 -15.64 -7.29 20.89
CA THR A 387 -15.44 -7.76 19.52
C THR A 387 -15.22 -6.57 18.59
N SER A 388 -14.46 -6.76 17.49
CA SER A 388 -14.29 -5.71 16.49
C SER A 388 -15.63 -5.20 15.95
N ASP A 389 -16.61 -6.09 15.75
CA ASP A 389 -17.94 -5.69 15.30
C ASP A 389 -18.68 -4.79 16.30
N ALA A 390 -18.54 -5.03 17.61
CA ALA A 390 -19.13 -4.19 18.64
C ALA A 390 -18.51 -2.78 18.64
N ALA A 391 -17.18 -2.69 18.54
CA ALA A 391 -16.47 -1.41 18.46
C ALA A 391 -16.86 -0.63 17.18
N ALA A 392 -16.90 -1.30 16.03
CA ALA A 392 -17.31 -0.70 14.76
C ALA A 392 -18.78 -0.23 14.80
N THR A 393 -19.69 -1.06 15.31
CA THR A 393 -21.11 -0.70 15.43
C THR A 393 -21.32 0.50 16.34
N PHE A 394 -20.63 0.54 17.48
CA PHE A 394 -20.71 1.69 18.37
C PHE A 394 -20.11 2.95 17.71
N ALA A 395 -18.99 2.83 17.00
CA ALA A 395 -18.39 3.93 16.26
C ALA A 395 -19.31 4.51 15.19
N ARG A 396 -20.04 3.67 14.44
CA ARG A 396 -21.08 4.14 13.50
C ARG A 396 -22.15 4.96 14.20
N ALA A 397 -22.67 4.45 15.32
CA ALA A 397 -23.69 5.15 16.10
C ALA A 397 -23.17 6.49 16.65
N VAL A 398 -21.89 6.57 17.04
CA VAL A 398 -21.27 7.85 17.43
C VAL A 398 -21.19 8.82 16.25
N LEU A 399 -20.76 8.35 15.07
CA LEU A 399 -20.63 9.19 13.87
C LEU A 399 -21.97 9.66 13.31
N GLU A 400 -23.04 8.87 13.45
CA GLU A 400 -24.40 9.29 13.11
C GLU A 400 -24.87 10.47 13.96
N ARG A 401 -24.52 10.46 15.25
CA ARG A 401 -24.88 11.54 16.20
C ARG A 401 -23.94 12.74 16.08
N ASN A 402 -22.65 12.48 15.90
CA ASN A 402 -21.58 13.46 15.85
C ASN A 402 -20.60 13.15 14.72
N PRO A 403 -20.85 13.67 13.51
CA PRO A 403 -19.94 13.52 12.36
C PRO A 403 -18.57 14.17 12.56
N GLY A 404 -18.35 14.94 13.63
CA GLY A 404 -17.07 15.54 13.99
C GLY A 404 -16.22 14.70 14.93
N HIS A 405 -16.68 13.50 15.32
CA HIS A 405 -16.03 12.69 16.35
C HIS A 405 -14.79 11.94 15.84
N ALA A 406 -13.62 12.58 15.90
CA ALA A 406 -12.36 12.06 15.35
C ALA A 406 -12.02 10.64 15.85
N TYR A 407 -12.19 10.35 17.14
CA TYR A 407 -11.88 9.03 17.70
C TYR A 407 -12.75 7.92 17.10
N ALA A 408 -14.01 8.22 16.76
CA ALA A 408 -14.93 7.24 16.20
C ALA A 408 -14.57 6.91 14.74
N TYR A 409 -14.04 7.90 13.99
CA TYR A 409 -13.45 7.62 12.68
C TYR A 409 -12.29 6.63 12.81
N VAL A 410 -11.36 6.86 13.75
CA VAL A 410 -10.24 5.94 13.98
C VAL A 410 -10.79 4.55 14.32
N THR A 411 -11.60 4.39 15.37
CA THR A 411 -12.15 3.09 15.79
C THR A 411 -12.87 2.36 14.67
N LEU A 412 -13.69 3.05 13.86
CA LEU A 412 -14.40 2.43 12.75
C LEU A 412 -13.45 1.97 11.64
N CYS A 413 -12.38 2.72 11.35
CA CYS A 413 -11.37 2.30 10.38
C CYS A 413 -10.62 1.05 10.84
N GLU A 414 -10.34 0.90 12.13
CA GLU A 414 -9.58 -0.25 12.65
C GLU A 414 -10.42 -1.51 12.73
N HIS A 415 -11.67 -1.37 13.19
CA HIS A 415 -12.49 -2.50 13.59
C HIS A 415 -13.56 -2.89 12.56
N SER A 416 -13.79 -2.12 11.50
CA SER A 416 -14.73 -2.54 10.45
C SER A 416 -14.19 -3.73 9.65
N ALA A 417 -15.03 -4.75 9.52
CA ALA A 417 -14.79 -5.88 8.62
C ALA A 417 -14.97 -5.47 7.14
N ASP A 418 -15.74 -4.41 6.87
CA ASP A 418 -15.90 -3.85 5.53
C ASP A 418 -14.77 -2.86 5.24
N ARG A 419 -13.83 -3.29 4.38
CA ARG A 419 -12.67 -2.48 3.98
C ARG A 419 -13.05 -1.26 3.15
N GLU A 420 -14.13 -1.34 2.37
CA GLU A 420 -14.60 -0.19 1.60
C GLU A 420 -15.17 0.87 2.54
N GLU A 421 -15.99 0.46 3.52
CA GLU A 421 -16.47 1.34 4.58
C GLU A 421 -15.30 1.99 5.31
N ALA A 422 -14.34 1.19 5.79
CA ALA A 422 -13.16 1.70 6.50
C ALA A 422 -12.41 2.76 5.67
N LEU A 423 -12.20 2.52 4.37
CA LEU A 423 -11.56 3.50 3.49
C LEU A 423 -12.40 4.78 3.32
N GLN A 424 -13.71 4.65 3.13
CA GLN A 424 -14.59 5.81 2.99
C GLN A 424 -14.64 6.66 4.27
N VAL A 425 -14.70 5.98 5.42
CA VAL A 425 -14.66 6.57 6.76
C VAL A 425 -13.33 7.27 6.96
N ALA A 426 -12.20 6.62 6.69
CA ALA A 426 -10.88 7.22 6.83
C ALA A 426 -10.74 8.48 5.96
N ARG A 427 -11.22 8.45 4.71
CA ARG A 427 -11.23 9.63 3.81
C ARG A 427 -12.07 10.78 4.33
N LYS A 428 -13.20 10.51 4.99
CA LYS A 428 -14.03 11.53 5.65
C LYS A 428 -13.34 12.05 6.91
N GLY A 429 -12.77 11.14 7.70
CA GLY A 429 -11.99 11.42 8.90
C GLY A 429 -10.87 12.40 8.59
N LEU A 430 -10.00 12.13 7.62
CA LEU A 430 -8.88 13.01 7.21
C LEU A 430 -9.28 14.42 6.75
N ARG A 431 -10.58 14.72 6.62
CA ARG A 431 -11.09 16.05 6.26
C ARG A 431 -11.63 16.85 7.46
N LEU A 432 -11.59 16.31 8.68
CA LEU A 432 -12.04 17.06 9.85
C LEU A 432 -11.11 18.26 10.12
N PRO A 433 -11.66 19.44 10.46
CA PRO A 433 -10.86 20.66 10.63
C PRO A 433 -9.96 20.64 11.88
N HIS A 434 -10.21 19.72 12.82
CA HIS A 434 -9.54 19.65 14.12
C HIS A 434 -8.98 18.26 14.40
N LEU A 435 -8.47 17.56 13.39
CA LEU A 435 -7.67 16.38 13.68
C LEU A 435 -6.49 16.78 14.55
N THR A 436 -6.51 16.31 15.80
CA THR A 436 -5.29 16.27 16.61
C THR A 436 -4.28 15.38 15.88
N ARG A 437 -2.99 15.59 16.14
CA ARG A 437 -1.88 14.95 15.39
C ARG A 437 -1.95 13.41 15.38
N ILE A 438 -2.65 12.79 16.33
CA ILE A 438 -2.67 11.33 16.53
C ILE A 438 -3.83 10.66 15.80
N PRO A 439 -5.09 11.11 15.92
CA PRO A 439 -6.13 10.68 14.99
C PRO A 439 -5.70 10.87 13.54
N GLU A 440 -4.87 11.86 13.21
CA GLU A 440 -4.38 12.06 11.85
C GLU A 440 -3.42 10.94 11.44
N ALA A 441 -2.36 10.72 12.22
CA ALA A 441 -1.39 9.66 11.96
C ALA A 441 -2.05 8.26 11.97
N ALA A 442 -2.95 8.00 12.91
CA ALA A 442 -3.69 6.74 12.99
C ALA A 442 -4.63 6.58 11.78
N THR A 443 -5.50 7.56 11.50
CA THR A 443 -6.41 7.49 10.34
C THR A 443 -5.64 7.36 9.02
N VAL A 444 -4.48 8.01 8.91
CA VAL A 444 -3.55 7.84 7.78
C VAL A 444 -3.01 6.41 7.73
N CYS A 445 -2.43 5.90 8.82
CA CYS A 445 -1.92 4.53 8.90
C CYS A 445 -3.01 3.49 8.63
N PHE A 446 -4.27 3.74 8.99
CA PHE A 446 -5.41 2.86 8.71
C PHE A 446 -5.96 2.99 7.29
N CYS A 447 -6.01 4.19 6.70
CA CYS A 447 -6.18 4.36 5.26
C CYS A 447 -5.22 3.43 4.51
N TYR A 448 -3.99 3.31 5.01
CA TYR A 448 -3.01 2.38 4.49
C TYR A 448 -3.34 0.92 4.88
N ARG A 449 -3.46 0.54 6.16
CA ARG A 449 -3.76 -0.86 6.55
C ARG A 449 -5.06 -1.41 5.94
N ALA A 450 -6.11 -0.62 5.76
CA ALA A 450 -7.35 -1.06 5.11
C ALA A 450 -7.16 -1.32 3.60
N VAL A 451 -6.21 -0.60 2.98
CA VAL A 451 -5.82 -0.73 1.59
C VAL A 451 -4.79 -1.87 1.40
N PHE A 452 -3.87 -2.08 2.35
CA PHE A 452 -2.71 -2.98 2.18
C PHE A 452 -2.67 -4.20 3.12
N GLY A 453 -3.52 -4.26 4.15
CA GLY A 453 -3.43 -5.22 5.25
C GLY A 453 -4.18 -6.54 5.01
N GLN A 454 -3.40 -7.58 4.73
CA GLN A 454 -3.63 -9.02 4.85
C GLN A 454 -4.88 -9.65 4.20
N GLY A 455 -4.62 -10.55 3.24
CA GLY A 455 -4.91 -11.98 3.41
C GLY A 455 -6.14 -12.58 2.72
N ALA A 456 -7.07 -11.79 2.17
CA ALA A 456 -8.29 -12.36 1.58
C ALA A 456 -8.56 -11.80 0.19
N LYS A 457 -8.07 -12.50 -0.86
CA LYS A 457 -8.49 -12.34 -2.28
C LYS A 457 -8.66 -10.89 -2.77
N THR A 458 -8.00 -9.93 -2.16
CA THR A 458 -8.01 -8.52 -2.56
C THR A 458 -6.93 -8.29 -3.61
N PRO A 459 -7.11 -7.30 -4.49
CA PRO A 459 -6.11 -6.96 -5.50
C PRO A 459 -4.75 -6.68 -4.86
N SER A 460 -3.67 -6.86 -5.63
CA SER A 460 -2.28 -6.75 -5.15
C SER A 460 -2.06 -5.48 -4.29
N PRO A 461 -1.17 -5.50 -3.29
CA PRO A 461 -0.84 -4.32 -2.47
C PRO A 461 -0.59 -3.07 -3.32
N VAL A 462 -0.05 -3.22 -4.53
CA VAL A 462 0.22 -2.13 -5.48
C VAL A 462 -1.04 -1.52 -6.12
N SER A 463 -2.05 -2.33 -6.41
CA SER A 463 -3.33 -1.84 -6.94
C SER A 463 -4.07 -1.00 -5.91
N ALA A 464 -3.99 -1.43 -4.65
CA ALA A 464 -4.50 -0.70 -3.52
C ALA A 464 -3.68 0.60 -3.27
N PHE A 465 -2.34 0.53 -3.49
CA PHE A 465 -1.44 1.68 -3.46
C PHE A 465 -1.84 2.80 -4.40
N GLY A 466 -2.05 2.45 -5.67
CA GLY A 466 -2.49 3.41 -6.68
C GLY A 466 -3.85 4.01 -6.40
N LEU A 467 -4.74 3.31 -5.68
CA LEU A 467 -6.06 3.80 -5.32
C LEU A 467 -6.02 4.79 -4.15
N ALA A 468 -5.25 4.51 -3.09
CA ALA A 468 -5.05 5.41 -1.96
C ALA A 468 -4.42 6.75 -2.41
N LEU A 469 -3.41 6.66 -3.28
CA LEU A 469 -2.70 7.80 -3.85
C LEU A 469 -3.59 8.68 -4.74
N ARG A 470 -4.39 8.08 -5.64
CA ARG A 470 -5.37 8.85 -6.47
C ARG A 470 -6.48 9.49 -5.65
N THR A 471 -6.87 8.90 -4.52
CA THR A 471 -8.00 9.37 -3.71
C THR A 471 -7.64 10.44 -2.69
N ALA A 472 -6.34 10.54 -2.32
CA ALA A 472 -5.78 11.57 -1.45
C ALA A 472 -5.69 12.97 -2.10
N GLY A 473 -6.15 13.11 -3.36
CA GLY A 473 -6.23 14.41 -4.02
C GLY A 473 -4.88 14.93 -4.53
N GLY A 474 -3.98 14.02 -4.94
CA GLY A 474 -2.75 14.37 -5.63
C GLY A 474 -3.02 15.43 -6.71
N PRO A 475 -2.10 16.41 -6.88
CA PRO A 475 -2.33 17.54 -7.76
C PRO A 475 -2.80 17.04 -9.12
N ARG A 476 -3.94 17.55 -9.61
CA ARG A 476 -4.30 17.43 -11.01
C ARG A 476 -3.21 18.18 -11.78
N LEU A 477 -2.14 17.47 -12.13
CA LEU A 477 -1.13 17.92 -13.07
C LEU A 477 -1.87 18.20 -14.37
N ARG A 478 -2.29 19.45 -14.55
CA ARG A 478 -2.69 19.95 -15.86
C ARG A 478 -1.48 19.71 -16.74
N ARG A 479 -1.58 18.75 -17.66
CA ARG A 479 -0.70 18.72 -18.83
C ARG A 479 -0.81 20.10 -19.46
N ARG A 480 0.16 20.98 -19.19
CA ARG A 480 0.44 22.08 -20.10
C ARG A 480 1.02 21.40 -21.33
N THR A 481 0.17 21.22 -22.34
CA THR A 481 0.61 21.03 -23.71
C THR A 481 1.54 22.20 -24.03
N VAL A 482 2.82 21.88 -24.23
CA VAL A 482 3.72 22.71 -25.04
C VAL A 482 3.53 22.26 -26.48
#